data_AF-A0AAV3QU67-F1
#
_entry.id   AF-A0AAV3QU67-F1
#
_cell.length_a   1.000
_cell.length_b   1.000
_cell.length_c   1.000
_cell.angle_alpha   90.00
_cell.angle_beta   90.00
_cell.angle_gamma   90.00
#
_symmetry.space_group_name_H-M   'P 1'
#
loop_
_entity.id
_entity.type
_entity.pdbx_description
1 polymer ?
#
loop_
_entity_poly.entity_id
_entity_poly.type
_entity_poly.pdbx_seq_one_letter_code
_entity_poly.pdbx_strand_id
1 'polypeptide(L)' 'MKTNRMFKVISEEQGYNTLEEQCLQTTTRDTIALWHERLGRLNYNCLYNLQNKKMVHGLPEFKNDNLTCTDCMNGKQTR' A
#
# COMPACT_ATOMS: atom_id res chain seq x y z
N MET A 1 47.76 7.30 -19.82
CA MET A 1 46.65 7.21 -18.84
C MET A 1 45.36 7.50 -19.59
N LYS A 2 44.38 6.58 -19.62
CA LYS A 2 43.07 6.87 -20.24
C LYS A 2 42.22 7.61 -19.22
N THR A 3 41.78 8.82 -19.54
CA THR A 3 40.90 9.60 -18.67
C THR A 3 39.47 9.05 -18.77
N ASN A 4 38.81 8.87 -17.62
CA ASN A 4 37.39 8.55 -17.56
C ASN A 4 36.58 9.73 -18.13
N ARG A 5 36.08 9.59 -19.36
CA ARG A 5 35.12 10.53 -19.94
C ARG A 5 33.74 10.20 -19.36
N MET A 6 33.33 10.90 -18.31
CA MET A 6 31.92 10.97 -17.95
C MET A 6 31.22 11.88 -18.95
N PHE A 7 30.14 11.37 -19.56
CA PHE A 7 29.24 12.18 -20.36
C PHE A 7 28.21 12.82 -19.45
N LYS A 8 28.09 14.15 -19.50
CA LYS A 8 27.04 14.88 -18.79
C LYS A 8 25.72 14.58 -19.49
N VAL A 9 24.86 13.80 -18.85
CA VAL A 9 23.46 13.70 -19.26
C VAL A 9 22.80 15.01 -18.86
N ILE A 10 22.57 15.88 -19.83
CA ILE A 10 21.73 17.05 -19.66
C ILE A 10 20.32 16.56 -19.98
N SER A 11 19.42 16.56 -18.99
CA SER A 11 18.00 16.39 -19.27
C SER A 11 17.56 17.61 -20.08
N GLU A 12 17.07 17.39 -21.30
CA GLU A 12 16.36 18.44 -22.03
C GLU A 12 15.12 18.79 -21.20
N GLU A 13 15.15 19.97 -20.58
CA GLU A 13 13.95 20.61 -20.05
C GLU A 13 13.10 21.02 -21.27
N GLN A 14 12.45 20.05 -21.90
CA GLN A 14 11.29 20.34 -22.70
C GLN A 14 10.31 21.00 -21.74
N GLY A 15 9.99 22.27 -22.01
CA GLY A 15 9.04 23.06 -21.23
C GLY A 15 7.74 22.31 -21.05
N TYR A 16 7.67 21.53 -19.99
CA TYR A 16 6.46 20.92 -19.51
C TYR A 16 5.75 22.06 -18.80
N ASN A 17 4.60 22.47 -19.34
CA ASN A 17 3.64 23.24 -18.56
C ASN A 17 3.57 22.59 -17.19
N THR A 18 3.78 23.33 -16.11
CA THR A 18 3.68 22.88 -14.72
C THR A 18 2.26 22.36 -14.46
N LEU A 19 1.91 21.22 -15.05
CA LEU A 19 0.92 20.30 -14.56
C LEU A 19 1.54 19.82 -13.26
N GLU A 20 0.94 20.30 -12.17
CA GLU A 20 1.24 20.00 -10.78
C GLU A 20 2.13 18.77 -10.65
N GLU A 21 3.29 18.92 -10.01
CA GLU A 21 4.09 17.78 -9.58
C GLU A 21 3.19 16.88 -8.72
N GLN A 22 2.53 15.92 -9.35
CA GLN A 22 1.82 14.85 -8.69
C GLN A 22 2.92 13.93 -8.18
N CYS A 23 3.52 14.34 -7.06
CA CYS A 23 4.22 13.42 -6.18
C CYS A 23 3.30 12.23 -5.94
N LEU A 24 3.86 11.04 -5.72
CA LEU A 24 3.11 9.79 -5.58
C LEU A 24 2.12 9.90 -4.40
N GLN A 25 0.97 10.52 -4.62
CA GLN A 25 -0.05 10.74 -3.61
C GLN A 25 -0.72 9.40 -3.46
N THR A 26 -0.34 8.67 -2.43
CA THR A 26 -1.13 7.53 -2.00
C THR A 26 -2.47 8.08 -1.57
N THR A 27 -3.51 7.82 -2.35
CA THR A 27 -4.87 8.01 -1.88
C THR A 27 -5.03 7.19 -0.60
N THR A 28 -5.77 7.74 0.37
CA THR A 28 -6.18 7.00 1.56
C THR A 28 -7.11 5.87 1.12
N ARG A 29 -6.53 4.76 0.67
CA ARG A 29 -7.24 3.51 0.44
C ARG A 29 -7.84 3.02 1.75
N ASP A 30 -8.92 2.26 1.66
CA ASP A 30 -9.66 1.71 2.78
C ASP A 30 -8.73 1.25 3.91
N THR A 31 -8.89 1.86 5.09
CA THR A 31 -8.00 1.65 6.23
C THR A 31 -7.93 0.17 6.61
N ILE A 32 -9.06 -0.54 6.53
CA ILE A 32 -9.12 -1.97 6.84
C ILE A 32 -8.32 -2.84 5.87
N ALA A 33 -8.32 -2.52 4.56
CA ALA A 33 -7.55 -3.25 3.56
C ALA A 33 -6.04 -3.07 3.76
N LEU A 34 -5.62 -1.84 4.11
CA LEU A 34 -4.22 -1.57 4.46
C LEU A 34 -3.78 -2.36 5.69
N TRP A 35 -4.63 -2.46 6.73
CA TRP A 35 -4.30 -3.25 7.92
C TRP A 35 -4.33 -4.76 7.67
N HIS A 36 -5.24 -5.23 6.80
CA HIS A 36 -5.25 -6.60 6.29
C HIS A 36 -3.89 -6.96 5.65
N GLU A 37 -3.35 -6.09 4.80
CA GLU A 37 -2.04 -6.27 4.17
C GLU A 37 -0.88 -6.18 5.17
N ARG A 38 -0.85 -5.14 6.02
CA ARG A 38 0.21 -4.90 7.02
C ARG A 38 0.40 -6.06 8.00
N LEU A 39 -0.69 -6.73 8.36
CA LEU A 39 -0.66 -7.89 9.28
C LEU A 39 -0.52 -9.24 8.54
N GLY A 40 -0.08 -9.23 7.28
CA GLY A 40 0.22 -10.45 6.54
C GLY A 40 -1.01 -11.13 5.94
N ARG A 41 -1.92 -10.36 5.34
CA ARG A 41 -3.17 -10.85 4.72
C ARG A 41 -4.02 -11.66 5.71
N LEU A 42 -4.14 -11.11 6.92
CA LEU A 42 -4.93 -11.68 8.02
C LEU A 42 -6.42 -11.69 7.68
N ASN A 43 -7.19 -12.68 8.12
CA ASN A 43 -8.65 -12.66 7.92
C ASN A 43 -9.29 -11.38 8.52
N TYR A 44 -10.19 -10.73 7.79
CA TYR A 44 -10.94 -9.55 8.28
C TYR A 44 -11.66 -9.82 9.61
N ASN A 45 -12.21 -11.03 9.80
CA ASN A 45 -12.81 -11.44 11.09
C ASN A 45 -11.79 -11.46 12.23
N CYS A 46 -10.55 -11.89 11.95
CA CYS A 46 -9.48 -11.81 12.93
C CYS A 46 -9.10 -10.35 13.21
N LEU A 47 -9.10 -9.48 12.21
CA LEU A 47 -8.83 -8.06 12.37
C LEU A 47 -9.87 -7.38 13.29
N TYR A 48 -11.16 -7.66 13.11
CA TYR A 48 -12.21 -7.18 14.01
C TYR A 48 -12.05 -7.74 15.43
N ASN A 49 -11.64 -9.02 15.57
CA ASN A 49 -11.35 -9.58 16.89
C ASN A 49 -10.19 -8.86 17.59
N LEU A 50 -9.12 -8.51 16.85
CA LEU A 50 -7.98 -7.76 17.39
C LEU A 50 -8.39 -6.36 17.84
N GLN A 51 -9.25 -5.68 17.07
CA GLN A 51 -9.84 -4.40 17.42
C GLN A 51 -10.70 -4.52 18.69
N ASN A 52 -11.67 -5.42 18.70
CA ASN A 52 -12.62 -5.59 19.81
C ASN A 52 -11.91 -5.97 21.12
N LYS A 53 -10.85 -6.78 21.03
CA LYS A 53 -10.05 -7.20 22.19
C LYS A 53 -8.92 -6.22 22.53
N LYS A 54 -8.78 -5.11 21.78
CA LYS A 54 -7.71 -4.10 21.94
C LYS A 54 -6.31 -4.72 21.99
N MET A 55 -6.06 -5.73 21.15
CA MET A 55 -4.81 -6.50 21.15
C MET A 55 -3.67 -5.84 20.35
N VAL A 56 -3.97 -4.82 19.54
CA VAL A 56 -3.00 -4.09 18.73
C VAL A 56 -3.10 -2.60 19.04
N HIS A 57 -1.99 -1.99 19.44
CA HIS A 57 -1.93 -0.55 19.69
C HIS A 57 -1.98 0.23 18.38
N GLY A 58 -2.78 1.31 18.33
CA GLY A 58 -2.92 2.15 17.14
C GLY A 58 -3.80 1.56 16.02
N LEU A 59 -4.47 0.43 16.27
CA LEU A 59 -5.44 -0.11 15.32
C LEU A 59 -6.70 0.78 15.32
N PRO A 60 -7.10 1.37 14.18
CA PRO A 60 -8.30 2.19 14.10
C PRO A 60 -9.56 1.33 14.18
N GLU A 61 -10.70 1.96 14.49
CA GLU A 61 -11.97 1.26 14.50
C GLU A 61 -12.52 1.06 13.08
N PHE A 62 -12.86 -0.18 12.76
CA PHE A 62 -13.48 -0.56 11.49
C PHE A 62 -14.95 -0.93 11.71
N LYS A 63 -15.79 -0.74 10.69
CA LYS A 63 -17.15 -1.29 10.65
C LYS A 63 -17.08 -2.74 10.20
N ASN A 64 -17.84 -3.62 10.84
CA ASN A 64 -17.91 -5.03 10.46
C ASN A 64 -18.75 -5.24 9.19
N ASP A 65 -18.17 -4.85 8.06
CA ASP A 65 -18.67 -5.19 6.74
C ASP A 65 -18.06 -6.56 6.39
N ASN A 66 -18.89 -7.50 5.91
CA ASN A 66 -18.48 -8.88 5.55
C ASN A 66 -17.56 -8.89 4.32
N LEU A 67 -16.37 -8.30 4.47
CA LEU A 67 -15.38 -8.07 3.44
C LEU A 67 -14.68 -9.37 3.07
N THR A 68 -14.40 -9.52 1.79
CA THR A 68 -13.64 -10.64 1.25
C THR A 68 -12.49 -10.12 0.40
N CYS A 69 -11.38 -10.86 0.37
CA CYS A 69 -10.21 -10.55 -0.45
C CYS A 69 -10.04 -11.68 -1.47
N THR A 70 -10.22 -11.37 -2.75
CA THR A 70 -10.12 -12.33 -3.87
C THR A 70 -8.79 -13.08 -3.87
N ASP A 71 -7.69 -12.35 -3.68
CA ASP A 71 -6.36 -12.95 -3.65
C ASP A 71 -6.18 -13.92 -2.49
N CYS A 72 -6.74 -13.61 -1.32
CA CYS A 72 -6.70 -14.51 -0.17
C CYS A 72 -7.53 -15.77 -0.44
N MET A 73 -8.69 -15.64 -1.07
CA MET A 73 -9.52 -16.79 -1.42
C MET A 73 -8.78 -17.72 -2.38
N ASN A 74 -8.16 -17.15 -3.43
CA ASN A 74 -7.38 -17.92 -4.41
C ASN A 74 -6.11 -18.54 -3.78
N GLY A 75 -5.42 -17.80 -2.90
CA GLY A 75 -4.16 -18.24 -2.29
C GLY A 75 -4.31 -19.18 -1.10
N LYS A 76 -5.46 -19.19 -0.41
CA LYS A 76 -5.75 -20.05 0.75
C LYS A 76 -6.68 -21.21 0.42
N GLN A 77 -7.02 -21.41 -0.85
CA GLN A 77 -7.77 -22.57 -1.28
C GLN A 77 -6.89 -23.83 -1.14
N THR A 78 -7.28 -24.73 -0.24
CA THR A 78 -6.66 -26.06 -0.14
C THR A 78 -7.03 -26.87 -1.38
N ARG A 79 -6.03 -27.54 -1.97
CA ARG A 79 -6.21 -28.42 -3.14
C ARG A 79 -6.89 -29.74 -2.77
#